data_AF-A0A7J4STJ7-F1
#
_entry.id   AF-A0A7J4STJ7-F1
#
_cell.length_a   1.000
_cell.length_b   1.000
_cell.length_c   1.000
_cell.angle_alpha   90.00
_cell.angle_beta   90.00
_cell.angle_gamma   90.00
#
_symmetry.space_group_name_H-M   'P 1'
#
loop_
_entity.id
_entity.type
_entity.pdbx_description
1 polymer ?
#
loop_
_entity_poly.entity_id
_entity_poly.type
_entity_poly.pdbx_seq_one_letter_code
_entity_poly.pdbx_strand_id
1 'polypeptide(L)' 'LNAGEDNSGCTVHLVDEGVDTGPILAQQIVPVLKGDTVDSLGARVRKAEHALYPDVLDRFCSDPLSFEIGWSVEVG' A
#
# COMPACT_ATOMS: atom_id res chain seq x y z
N LEU A 1 -1.47 -10.44 -15.19
CA LEU A 1 -1.52 -11.68 -16.01
C LEU A 1 -0.90 -11.45 -17.40
N ASN A 2 -1.47 -10.58 -18.24
CA ASN A 2 -0.94 -10.35 -19.60
C ASN A 2 0.40 -9.61 -19.64
N ALA A 3 0.73 -8.83 -18.61
CA ALA A 3 2.04 -8.18 -18.48
C ALA A 3 3.18 -9.16 -18.16
N GLY A 4 2.88 -10.40 -17.77
CA GLY A 4 3.89 -11.42 -17.47
C GLY A 4 4.61 -11.27 -16.13
N GLU A 5 4.19 -10.33 -15.28
CA GLU A 5 4.78 -10.10 -13.96
C GLU A 5 4.50 -11.23 -12.96
N ASP A 6 5.53 -11.59 -12.19
CA ASP A 6 5.45 -12.62 -11.13
C ASP A 6 4.78 -12.11 -9.85
N ASN A 7 4.65 -10.78 -9.71
CA ASN A 7 4.15 -10.14 -8.50
C ASN A 7 3.10 -9.06 -8.82
N SER A 8 2.15 -8.90 -7.90
CA SER A 8 1.24 -7.78 -7.77
C SER A 8 1.30 -7.28 -6.33
N GLY A 9 0.36 -6.43 -5.89
CA GLY A 9 0.37 -5.92 -4.53
C GLY A 9 -0.52 -4.72 -4.33
N CYS A 10 -0.39 -4.12 -3.15
CA CYS A 10 -1.04 -2.87 -2.78
C CYS A 10 -0.09 -1.95 -2.01
N THR A 11 -0.39 -0.66 -2.04
CA THR A 11 0.38 0.41 -1.41
C THR A 11 -0.58 1.23 -0.56
N VAL A 12 -0.20 1.56 0.68
CA VAL A 12 -0.82 2.63 1.46
C VAL A 12 0.13 3.82 1.42
N HIS A 13 -0.38 4.96 0.95
CA HIS A 13 0.40 6.19 0.82
C HIS A 13 -0.45 7.39 1.24
N LEU A 14 0.22 8.50 1.54
CA LEU A 14 -0.45 9.77 1.76
C LEU A 14 -0.83 10.41 0.43
N VAL A 15 -1.92 11.17 0.42
CA VAL A 15 -2.36 11.93 -0.75
C VAL A 15 -1.62 13.26 -0.82
N ASP A 16 -1.13 13.62 -2.00
CA ASP A 16 -0.60 14.93 -2.35
C ASP A 16 -1.29 15.47 -3.62
N GLU A 17 -0.74 16.51 -4.25
CA GLU A 17 -1.35 17.14 -5.44
C GLU A 17 -1.25 16.27 -6.70
N GLY A 18 -0.40 15.24 -6.70
CA GLY A 18 -0.25 14.32 -7.83
C GLY A 18 -1.06 13.03 -7.65
N VAL A 19 -1.11 12.24 -8.72
CA VAL A 19 -1.78 10.93 -8.72
C VAL A 19 -0.76 9.88 -8.31
N ASP A 20 -1.03 9.21 -7.18
CA ASP A 20 -0.19 8.13 -6.62
C ASP A 20 1.26 8.57 -6.33
N THR A 21 1.50 9.85 -6.05
CA THR A 21 2.84 10.43 -5.83
C THR A 21 3.22 10.68 -4.38
N GLY A 22 2.26 10.72 -3.47
CA GLY A 22 2.57 11.05 -2.08
C GLY A 22 3.35 9.95 -1.33
N PRO A 23 3.91 10.28 -0.15
CA PRO A 23 4.78 9.38 0.59
C PRO A 23 4.17 8.01 0.88
N ILE A 24 4.91 6.95 0.56
CA ILE A 24 4.52 5.57 0.84
C ILE A 24 4.66 5.29 2.34
N LEU A 25 3.58 4.82 2.97
CA LEU A 25 3.57 4.40 4.37
C LEU A 25 3.88 2.90 4.49
N ALA A 26 3.31 2.07 3.61
CA ALA A 26 3.61 0.65 3.53
C ALA A 26 3.22 0.05 2.18
N GLN A 27 3.80 -1.11 1.87
CA GLN A 27 3.45 -1.91 0.69
C GLN A 27 3.39 -3.38 1.04
N GLN A 28 2.53 -4.11 0.33
CA GLN A 28 2.46 -5.56 0.42
C GLN A 28 2.52 -6.21 -0.96
N ILE A 29 3.48 -7.11 -1.13
CA ILE A 29 3.63 -7.93 -2.33
C ILE A 29 2.66 -9.11 -2.27
N VAL A 30 2.00 -9.39 -3.39
CA VAL A 30 1.14 -10.54 -3.60
C VAL A 30 1.65 -11.34 -4.80
N PRO A 31 2.06 -12.61 -4.63
CA PRO A 31 2.55 -13.41 -5.75
C PRO A 31 1.44 -13.66 -6.77
N VAL A 32 1.79 -13.65 -8.05
CA VAL A 32 0.92 -14.13 -9.14
C VAL A 32 1.18 -15.63 -9.30
N LEU A 33 0.15 -16.44 -9.14
CA LEU A 33 0.23 -17.88 -9.20
C LEU A 33 -0.15 -18.40 -10.59
N LYS A 34 0.45 -19.53 -10.95
CA LYS A 34 0.10 -20.22 -12.21
C LYS A 34 -1.39 -20.56 -12.22
N GLY A 35 -2.08 -20.08 -13.25
CA GLY A 35 -3.51 -20.35 -13.44
C GLY A 35 -4.44 -19.34 -12.75
N ASP A 36 -3.90 -18.27 -12.13
CA ASP A 36 -4.75 -17.18 -11.66
C ASP A 36 -5.57 -16.61 -12.82
N THR A 37 -6.84 -16.36 -12.53
CA THR A 37 -7.67 -15.40 -13.26
C THR A 37 -7.53 -14.01 -12.64
N VAL A 38 -7.94 -12.97 -13.38
CA VAL A 38 -7.99 -11.59 -12.86
C VAL A 38 -8.75 -11.53 -11.54
N ASP A 39 -9.89 -12.22 -11.45
CA ASP A 39 -10.71 -12.25 -10.25
C ASP A 39 -10.01 -12.93 -9.06
N SER A 40 -9.32 -14.06 -9.30
CA SER A 40 -8.61 -14.78 -8.24
C SER A 40 -7.39 -14.02 -7.70
N LEU A 41 -6.64 -13.37 -8.58
CA LEU A 41 -5.54 -12.49 -8.19
C LEU A 41 -6.09 -11.25 -7.47
N GLY A 42 -7.14 -10.63 -8.00
CA GLY A 42 -7.79 -9.47 -7.40
C GLY A 42 -8.35 -9.76 -6.01
N ALA A 43 -8.97 -10.93 -5.79
CA ALA A 43 -9.43 -11.34 -4.47
C ALA A 43 -8.27 -11.49 -3.47
N ARG A 44 -7.10 -11.98 -3.92
CA ARG A 44 -5.91 -12.11 -3.08
C ARG A 44 -5.27 -10.74 -2.78
N VAL A 45 -5.23 -9.83 -3.75
CA VAL A 45 -4.79 -8.44 -3.53
C VAL A 45 -5.72 -7.72 -2.55
N ARG A 46 -7.04 -7.82 -2.72
CA ARG A 46 -8.02 -7.24 -1.77
C ARG A 46 -7.88 -7.77 -0.35
N LYS A 47 -7.51 -9.04 -0.20
CA LYS A 47 -7.20 -9.60 1.13
C LYS A 47 -5.96 -8.96 1.75
N ALA A 48 -4.93 -8.67 0.94
CA ALA A 48 -3.75 -7.93 1.39
C ALA A 48 -4.12 -6.49 1.74
N GLU A 49 -4.91 -5.80 0.92
CA GLU A 49 -5.42 -4.45 1.22
C GLU A 49 -6.17 -4.38 2.54
N HIS A 50 -7.11 -5.30 2.78
CA HIS A 50 -7.89 -5.36 4.02
C HIS A 50 -7.04 -5.64 5.26
N ALA A 51 -5.85 -6.22 5.11
CA ALA A 51 -4.92 -6.42 6.22
C ALA A 51 -4.00 -5.21 6.40
N LEU A 52 -3.41 -4.72 5.31
CA LEU A 52 -2.40 -3.66 5.33
C LEU A 52 -3.00 -2.31 5.71
N TYR A 53 -4.15 -1.94 5.16
CA TYR A 53 -4.74 -0.62 5.36
C TYR A 53 -5.08 -0.31 6.84
N PRO A 54 -5.85 -1.15 7.55
CA PRO A 54 -6.18 -0.86 8.95
C PRO A 54 -4.96 -0.89 9.87
N ASP A 55 -3.98 -1.77 9.64
CA ASP A 55 -2.74 -1.83 10.41
C ASP A 55 -1.92 -0.54 10.28
N VAL A 56 -1.74 -0.08 9.03
CA VAL A 56 -1.04 1.19 8.76
C VAL A 56 -1.80 2.38 9.35
N LEU A 57 -3.13 2.40 9.23
CA LEU A 57 -3.94 3.47 9.77
C LEU A 57 -3.85 3.55 11.30
N ASP A 58 -3.91 2.42 12.00
CA ASP A 58 -3.80 2.36 13.45
C ASP A 58 -2.43 2.85 13.93
N ARG A 59 -1.35 2.38 13.29
CA ARG A 59 0.02 2.83 13.58
C ARG A 59 0.20 4.32 13.28
N PHE A 60 -0.37 4.82 12.18
CA PHE A 60 -0.29 6.22 11.81
C PHE A 60 -1.02 7.13 12.80
N CYS A 61 -2.19 6.70 13.30
CA CYS A 61 -2.93 7.44 14.32
C CYS A 61 -2.22 7.42 15.68
N SER A 62 -1.56 6.31 16.01
CA SER A 62 -0.93 6.10 17.31
C SER A 62 0.47 6.70 17.43
N ASP A 63 1.26 6.62 16.35
CA ASP A 63 2.62 7.15 16.27
C ASP A 63 2.97 7.49 14.81
N PRO A 64 2.55 8.67 14.31
CA PRO A 64 2.84 9.08 12.94
C PRO A 64 4.34 9.29 12.70
N LEU A 65 5.13 9.55 13.75
CA LEU A 65 6.58 9.72 13.64
C LEU A 65 7.31 8.38 13.42
N SER A 66 6.62 7.26 13.60
CA SER A 66 7.13 5.94 13.24
C SER A 66 7.28 5.72 11.72
N PHE A 67 6.79 6.66 10.90
CA PHE A 67 6.99 6.70 9.47
C PHE A 67 8.00 7.79 9.13
N GLU A 68 8.95 7.49 8.25
CA GLU A 68 9.87 8.49 7.69
C GLU A 68 9.15 9.33 6.62
N ILE A 69 8.22 10.17 7.09
CA ILE A 69 7.53 11.16 6.28
C ILE A 69 8.27 12.48 6.40
N GLY A 70 8.71 13.04 5.27
CA GLY A 70 9.51 14.27 5.18
C GLY A 70 8.77 15.55 5.57
N TRP A 71 7.90 15.51 6.57
CA TRP A 71 7.15 16.66 7.06
C TRP A 71 8.09 17.60 7.82
N SER A 72 8.19 18.84 7.37
CA SER A 72 8.79 19.91 8.17
C SER A 72 7.71 20.50 9.06
N VAL A 73 7.84 20.31 10.37
CA VAL A 73 6.94 20.95 11.35
C VAL A 73 7.50 22.33 11.66
N GLU A 74 6.88 23.38 11.12
CA GLU A 74 7.11 24.73 11.62
C GLU A 74 6.36 24.87 12.96
N VAL A 75 7.10 24.69 14.06
CA VAL A 75 6.63 25.09 15.39
C VAL A 75 6.74 26.60 15.49
N GLY A 76 5.58 27.27 15.48
CA GLY A 76 5.44 28.69 15.83
C GLY A 76 5.56 28.94 17.33
#